data_AF-A0A820MIK5-F1
#
_entry.id   AF-A0A820MIK5-F1
#
_cell.length_a   1.000
_cell.length_b   1.000
_cell.length_c   1.000
_cell.angle_alpha   90.00
_cell.angle_beta   90.00
_cell.angle_gamma   90.00
#
_symmetry.space_group_name_H-M   'P 1'
#
loop_
_entity.id
_entity.type
_entity.pdbx_description
1 polymer ?
#
loop_
_entity_poly.entity_id
_entity_poly.type
_entity_poly.pdbx_seq_one_letter_code
_entity_poly.pdbx_strand_id
1 'polypeptide(L)' 'GSKCYLKSSICQTSNNPCQNNGLCIPVDDRMSLNKSTCLCTENFYETRCENMKN' A
#
# COMPACT_ATOMS: atom_id res chain seq x y z
N GLY A 1 4.81 -12.66 18.96
CA GLY A 1 5.03 -12.91 17.53
C GLY A 1 5.47 -11.63 16.87
N SER A 2 6.67 -11.60 16.30
CA SER A 2 7.18 -10.45 15.57
C SER A 2 6.27 -10.22 14.38
N LYS A 3 5.61 -9.06 14.31
CA LYS A 3 4.88 -8.63 13.12
C LYS A 3 5.82 -8.83 11.92
N CYS A 4 5.36 -9.46 10.84
CA CYS A 4 6.14 -9.64 9.62
C CYS A 4 6.45 -8.25 9.04
N TYR A 5 7.49 -7.60 9.53
CA TYR A 5 8.01 -6.36 8.97
C TYR A 5 8.61 -6.75 7.62
N LEU A 6 7.81 -6.57 6.57
CA LEU A 6 8.17 -6.81 5.18
C LEU A 6 9.23 -5.79 4.77
N LYS A 7 10.46 -6.03 5.23
CA LYS A 7 11.59 -5.09 5.16
C LYS A 7 12.05 -4.75 3.74
N SER A 8 11.58 -5.51 2.76
CA SER A 8 11.84 -5.36 1.32
C SER A 8 10.54 -5.53 0.54
N SER A 9 9.51 -4.76 0.92
CA SER A 9 8.27 -4.66 0.16
C SER A 9 8.15 -3.28 -0.48
N ILE A 10 7.40 -3.20 -1.58
CA ILE A 10 7.06 -1.94 -2.26
C ILE A 10 6.46 -0.89 -1.31
N CYS A 11 5.85 -1.31 -0.20
CA CYS A 11 5.29 -0.43 0.82
C CYS A 11 6.32 0.21 1.76
N GLN A 12 7.52 -0.36 1.90
CA GLN A 12 8.60 0.16 2.77
C GLN A 12 9.65 0.97 2.01
N THR A 13 9.72 0.86 0.69
CA THR A 13 10.55 1.74 -0.14
C THR A 13 10.04 3.17 -0.02
N SER A 14 10.92 4.17 -0.12
CA SER A 14 10.56 5.61 -0.14
C SER A 14 9.52 5.99 -1.20
N ASN A 15 9.15 5.05 -2.10
CA ASN A 15 8.09 5.16 -3.09
C ASN A 15 6.87 4.33 -2.66
N ASN A 16 6.24 4.68 -1.55
CA ASN A 16 4.93 4.10 -1.21
C ASN A 16 3.96 4.34 -2.39
N PRO A 17 3.36 3.30 -2.99
CA PRO A 17 2.51 3.45 -4.15
C PRO A 17 1.18 4.15 -3.83
N CYS A 18 0.73 4.13 -2.58
CA CYS A 18 -0.56 4.69 -2.17
C CYS A 18 -0.46 6.20 -1.87
N GLN A 19 -1.38 6.98 -2.43
CA GLN A 19 -1.53 8.42 -2.19
C GLN A 19 -2.55 8.67 -1.05
N ASN A 20 -2.72 9.94 -0.68
CA ASN A 20 -3.79 10.41 0.22
C ASN A 20 -3.93 9.62 1.54
N ASN A 21 -2.78 9.32 2.16
CA ASN A 21 -2.68 8.54 3.39
C ASN A 21 -3.28 7.12 3.29
N GLY A 22 -3.35 6.55 2.08
CA GLY A 22 -3.72 5.14 1.89
C GLY A 22 -2.71 4.20 2.56
N LEU A 23 -3.22 3.14 3.19
CA LEU A 23 -2.39 2.09 3.79
C LEU A 23 -1.95 1.10 2.71
N CYS A 24 -0.64 1.05 2.46
CA CYS A 24 -0.06 0.07 1.55
C CYS A 24 0.02 -1.30 2.22
N ILE A 25 -0.61 -2.29 1.59
CA ILE A 25 -0.57 -3.68 1.98
C ILE A 25 0.10 -4.46 0.85
N PRO A 26 1.30 -5.01 1.07
CA PRO A 26 1.91 -5.86 0.06
C PRO A 26 1.09 -7.14 -0.07
N VAL A 27 0.81 -7.56 -1.30
CA VAL A 27 0.09 -8.81 -1.54
C VAL A 27 1.09 -9.96 -1.40
N ASP A 28 0.76 -10.93 -0.54
CA ASP A 28 1.68 -12.00 -0.16
C ASP A 28 1.99 -12.94 -1.35
N ASP A 29 3.24 -12.88 -1.81
CA ASP A 29 3.94 -13.96 -2.52
C ASP A 29 5.36 -14.11 -1.90
N ARG A 30 5.49 -13.77 -0.60
CA ARG A 30 6.68 -13.65 0.27
C ARG A 30 7.58 -12.41 0.16
N MET A 31 7.59 -11.63 -0.93
CA MET A 31 8.22 -10.28 -1.00
C MET A 31 7.92 -9.64 -2.36
N SER A 32 6.67 -9.25 -2.57
CA SER A 32 6.28 -8.54 -3.79
C SER A 32 6.93 -7.16 -3.82
N LEU A 33 8.00 -7.01 -4.61
CA LEU A 33 8.60 -5.71 -4.94
C LEU A 33 7.74 -4.90 -5.92
N ASN A 34 6.77 -5.57 -6.58
CA ASN A 34 5.99 -4.98 -7.68
C ASN A 34 4.47 -5.08 -7.48
N LYS A 35 3.98 -5.79 -6.46
CA LYS A 35 2.55 -5.99 -6.21
C LYS A 35 2.17 -5.55 -4.80
N SER A 36 1.22 -4.64 -4.73
CA SER A 36 0.60 -4.16 -3.49
C SER A 36 -0.85 -3.77 -3.73
N THR A 37 -1.62 -3.79 -2.66
CA THR A 37 -2.97 -3.24 -2.60
C THR A 37 -2.96 -2.03 -1.67
N CYS A 38 -3.67 -0.97 -2.05
CA CYS A 38 -3.88 0.19 -1.19
C CYS A 38 -5.24 0.09 -0.51
N LEU A 39 -5.28 0.21 0.82
CA LEU A 39 -6.50 0.51 1.54
C LEU A 39 -6.67 2.03 1.61
N CYS A 40 -7.67 2.53 0.91
CA CYS A 40 -7.96 3.96 0.87
C CYS A 40 -8.72 4.41 2.11
N THR A 41 -8.45 5.65 2.51
CA THR A 41 -9.26 6.38 3.48
C THR A 41 -10.66 6.64 2.91
N GLU A 42 -11.64 6.89 3.78
CA GLU A 42 -13.07 6.90 3.44
C GLU A 42 -13.41 7.77 2.22
N ASN A 43 -12.74 8.92 2.09
CA ASN A 43 -12.96 9.92 1.04
C ASN A 43 -12.13 9.67 -0.23
N PHE A 44 -11.35 8.60 -0.34
CA PHE A 44 -10.52 8.34 -1.52
C PHE A 44 -10.82 6.98 -2.15
N TYR A 45 -10.50 6.86 -3.43
CA TYR A 45 -10.76 5.66 -4.24
C TYR A 45 -9.73 5.50 -5.36
N GLU A 46 -9.88 4.44 -6.15
CA GLU A 46 -8.91 3.89 -7.10
C GLU A 46 -7.75 3.11 -6.47
N THR A 47 -6.98 2.44 -7.34
CA THR A 47 -5.94 1.47 -6.96
C THR A 47 -4.84 2.09 -6.08
N ARG A 48 -4.55 3.38 -6.24
CA ARG A 48 -3.53 4.10 -5.46
C ARG A 48 -4.16 5.17 -4.57
N CYS A 49 -5.47 5.15 -4.37
CA CYS A 49 -6.19 6.16 -3.60
C CYS A 49 -5.98 7.58 -4.15
N GLU A 50 -5.74 7.73 -5.45
CA GLU A 50 -5.37 9.00 -6.09
C GLU A 50 -6.56 9.98 -6.21
N ASN A 51 -7.79 9.48 -6.21
CA ASN A 51 -8.98 10.28 -6.44
C ASN A 51 -9.82 10.43 -5.18
N MET A 52 -10.40 11.62 -4.98
CA MET A 52 -11.32 11.92 -3.88
C MET A 52 -12.77 11.69 -4.31
N LYS A 53 -13.54 10.96 -3.50
CA LYS A 53 -14.99 10.82 -3.63
C LYS A 53 -15.60 12.20 -3.38
N ASN A 54 -16.20 12.76 -4.42
CA ASN A 54 -16.87 14.07 -4.35
C ASN A 54 -18.28 13.95 -3.77
#